data_AF-A0A2G2YKK3-F1
#
_entry.id   AF-A0A2G2YKK3-F1
#
_cell.length_a   1.000
_cell.length_b   1.000
_cell.length_c   1.000
_cell.angle_alpha   90.00
_cell.angle_beta   90.00
_cell.angle_gamma   90.00
#
_symmetry.space_group_name_H-M   'P 1'
#
loop_
_entity.id
_entity.type
_entity.pdbx_description
1 polymer ?
#
loop_
_entity_poly.entity_id
_entity_poly.type
_entity_poly.pdbx_seq_one_letter_code
_entity_poly.pdbx_strand_id
1 'polypeptide(L)'
;MIDAVGSSAVNILCLQEAWTMPFLFCTREKKWCEFAKQIDGESTSFLQQFAQKYYMVIISPILERDLNHGETLWNKTVIIGNHGYIIGKHRKRLFSTHQLQARNAAIANCYFVGSINRVGIEVFPHTFTSGNGKPQHYDFGNFYGSSHFSAPDASCTPSLSHHKDGLLISDMDLNLCRQLKDKWGL
;
A
#
# COMPACT_ATOMS: atom_id res chain seq x y z
N MET A 1 -9.08 -12.77 -3.70
CA MET A 1 -7.78 -12.68 -2.99
C MET A 1 -7.94 -12.52 -1.48
N ILE A 2 -8.78 -11.59 -0.99
CA ILE A 2 -8.97 -11.37 0.47
C ILE A 2 -9.49 -12.64 1.18
N ASP A 3 -10.44 -13.38 0.61
CA ASP A 3 -10.91 -14.65 1.22
C ASP A 3 -9.80 -15.72 1.28
N ALA A 4 -8.88 -15.74 0.30
CA ALA A 4 -7.74 -16.65 0.31
C ALA A 4 -6.76 -16.30 1.45
N VAL A 5 -6.51 -15.00 1.67
CA VAL A 5 -5.71 -14.50 2.80
C VAL A 5 -6.36 -14.86 4.13
N GLY A 6 -7.66 -14.60 4.25
CA GLY A 6 -8.42 -14.87 5.47
C GLY A 6 -8.46 -16.36 5.83
N SER A 7 -8.47 -17.23 4.82
CA SER A 7 -8.39 -18.69 5.02
C SER A 7 -7.00 -19.17 5.46
N SER A 8 -5.95 -18.38 5.21
CA SER A 8 -4.57 -18.67 5.62
C SER A 8 -4.22 -18.13 7.02
N ALA A 9 -5.22 -17.75 7.83
CA ALA A 9 -5.05 -17.27 9.21
C ALA A 9 -4.10 -16.05 9.36
N VAL A 10 -4.00 -15.21 8.34
CA VAL A 10 -3.16 -14.00 8.35
C VAL A 10 -3.72 -12.98 9.33
N ASN A 11 -2.87 -12.45 10.22
CA ASN A 11 -3.30 -11.47 11.22
C ASN A 11 -3.37 -10.03 10.68
N ILE A 12 -2.53 -9.68 9.69
CA ILE A 12 -2.46 -8.33 9.11
C ILE A 12 -2.41 -8.42 7.58
N LEU A 13 -3.35 -7.78 6.91
CA LEU A 13 -3.40 -7.62 5.46
C LEU A 13 -3.14 -6.16 5.08
N CYS A 14 -2.23 -5.93 4.13
CA CYS A 14 -1.99 -4.60 3.56
C CYS A 14 -2.25 -4.62 2.05
N LEU A 15 -2.97 -3.61 1.56
CA LEU A 15 -3.28 -3.44 0.14
C LEU A 15 -2.30 -2.47 -0.52
N GLN A 16 -2.20 -2.56 -1.85
CA GLN A 16 -1.37 -1.63 -2.63
C GLN A 16 -1.92 -0.19 -2.58
N GLU A 17 -1.05 0.76 -2.91
CA GLU A 17 -1.43 2.17 -2.97
C GLU A 17 -2.61 2.43 -3.92
N ALA A 18 -3.60 3.19 -3.43
CA ALA A 18 -4.79 3.58 -4.19
C ALA A 18 -5.46 2.40 -4.90
N TRP A 19 -5.60 1.26 -4.20
CA TRP A 19 -6.05 0.00 -4.79
C TRP A 19 -7.44 0.05 -5.44
N THR A 20 -8.27 1.03 -5.06
CA THR A 20 -9.63 1.23 -5.60
C THR A 20 -9.68 1.94 -6.95
N MET A 21 -8.54 2.42 -7.46
CA MET A 21 -8.48 3.20 -8.69
C MET A 21 -7.24 2.88 -9.52
N PRO A 22 -7.26 3.20 -10.84
CA PRO A 22 -6.04 3.26 -11.63
C PRO A 22 -5.10 4.36 -11.10
N PHE A 23 -3.80 4.27 -11.37
CA PHE A 23 -2.79 5.21 -10.91
C PHE A 23 -2.69 6.42 -11.86
N LEU A 24 -3.62 7.37 -11.67
CA LEU A 24 -4.00 8.35 -12.70
C LEU A 24 -3.32 9.72 -12.59
N PHE A 25 -2.46 9.93 -11.59
CA PHE A 25 -1.87 11.25 -11.29
C PHE A 25 -1.04 11.85 -12.44
N CYS A 26 -0.63 11.03 -13.41
CA CYS A 26 0.11 11.45 -14.61
C CYS A 26 -0.74 12.22 -15.63
N THR A 27 -2.04 11.95 -15.73
CA THR A 27 -2.94 12.58 -16.70
C THR A 27 -3.35 14.00 -16.30
N ARG A 28 -3.24 14.34 -15.00
CA ARG A 28 -3.64 15.63 -14.40
C ARG A 28 -5.12 16.01 -14.62
N GLU A 29 -5.97 15.06 -15.02
CA GLU A 29 -7.39 15.35 -15.24
C GLU A 29 -8.18 15.35 -13.92
N LYS A 30 -9.12 16.28 -13.79
CA LYS A 30 -9.93 16.43 -12.56
C LYS A 30 -11.01 15.36 -12.38
N LYS A 31 -11.43 14.67 -13.46
CA LYS A 31 -12.47 13.62 -13.39
C LYS A 31 -12.07 12.47 -12.46
N TRP A 32 -10.76 12.24 -12.30
CA TRP A 32 -10.23 11.20 -11.42
C TRP A 32 -10.46 11.49 -9.93
N CYS A 33 -10.76 12.74 -9.57
CA CYS A 33 -11.15 13.10 -8.21
C CYS A 33 -12.45 12.42 -7.77
N GLU A 34 -13.27 11.89 -8.69
CA GLU A 34 -14.48 11.13 -8.39
C GLU A 34 -14.18 9.79 -7.69
N PHE A 35 -12.97 9.24 -7.87
CA PHE A 35 -12.53 8.04 -7.15
C PHE A 35 -12.17 8.31 -5.70
N ALA A 36 -12.09 9.58 -5.28
CA ALA A 36 -11.80 9.93 -3.91
C ALA A 36 -12.98 9.58 -3.01
N LYS A 37 -12.74 8.72 -2.02
CA LYS A 37 -13.76 8.23 -1.09
C LYS A 37 -13.63 8.89 0.27
N GLN A 38 -14.71 8.90 1.05
CA GLN A 38 -14.62 9.25 2.47
C GLN A 38 -13.95 8.09 3.24
N ILE A 39 -13.36 8.40 4.40
CA ILE A 39 -12.69 7.38 5.24
C ILE A 39 -13.67 6.29 5.68
N ASP A 40 -14.89 6.68 6.03
CA ASP A 40 -16.01 5.84 6.45
C ASP A 40 -16.93 5.47 5.26
N GLY A 41 -16.44 5.65 4.03
CA GLY A 41 -17.17 5.31 2.83
C GLY A 41 -17.23 3.81 2.54
N GLU A 42 -17.88 3.49 1.43
CA GLU A 42 -18.14 2.12 0.94
C GLU A 42 -16.90 1.21 0.91
N SER A 43 -15.72 1.71 0.50
CA SER A 43 -14.49 0.91 0.48
C SER A 43 -14.07 0.43 1.86
N THR A 44 -14.26 1.27 2.88
CA THR A 44 -13.94 0.92 4.25
C THR A 44 -15.00 -0.02 4.80
N SER A 45 -16.28 0.26 4.61
CA SER A 45 -17.38 -0.64 5.00
C SER A 45 -17.26 -2.04 4.39
N PHE A 46 -16.83 -2.12 3.13
CA PHE A 46 -16.52 -3.38 2.46
C PHE A 46 -15.42 -4.15 3.23
N LEU A 47 -14.29 -3.50 3.52
CA LEU A 47 -13.18 -4.13 4.23
C LEU A 47 -13.47 -4.43 5.72
N GLN A 48 -14.32 -3.64 6.38
CA GLN A 48 -14.74 -3.89 7.77
C GLN A 48 -15.42 -5.26 7.92
N GLN A 49 -16.23 -5.67 6.94
CA GLN A 49 -16.86 -7.00 6.93
C GLN A 49 -15.81 -8.12 6.89
N PHE A 50 -14.77 -7.97 6.07
CA PHE A 50 -13.68 -8.94 5.98
C PHE A 50 -12.80 -8.96 7.23
N ALA A 51 -12.52 -7.78 7.81
CA ALA A 51 -11.76 -7.68 9.04
C ALA A 51 -12.43 -8.45 10.18
N GLN A 52 -13.76 -8.29 10.34
CA GLN A 52 -14.56 -9.03 11.31
C GLN A 52 -14.65 -10.52 11.00
N LYS A 53 -14.94 -10.88 9.73
CA LYS A 53 -15.10 -12.27 9.29
C LYS A 53 -13.86 -13.11 9.56
N TYR A 54 -12.67 -12.54 9.35
CA TYR A 54 -11.40 -13.25 9.45
C TYR A 54 -10.57 -12.88 10.69
N TYR A 55 -11.10 -12.02 11.56
CA TYR A 55 -10.40 -11.53 12.77
C TYR A 55 -8.99 -10.99 12.44
N MET A 56 -8.89 -10.18 11.39
CA MET A 56 -7.61 -9.66 10.87
C MET A 56 -7.62 -8.12 10.78
N VAL A 57 -6.45 -7.52 10.97
CA VAL A 57 -6.24 -6.08 10.75
C VAL A 57 -6.05 -5.83 9.25
N ILE A 58 -6.71 -4.81 8.70
CA ILE A 58 -6.57 -4.44 7.29
C ILE A 58 -6.06 -3.01 7.16
N ILE A 59 -4.98 -2.86 6.39
CA ILE A 59 -4.38 -1.57 6.03
C ILE A 59 -4.81 -1.25 4.59
N SER A 60 -5.58 -0.16 4.44
CA SER A 60 -6.22 0.24 3.19
C SER A 60 -5.76 1.63 2.74
N PRO A 61 -4.77 1.73 1.85
CA PRO A 61 -4.38 2.99 1.22
C PRO A 61 -5.40 3.42 0.17
N ILE A 62 -6.09 4.54 0.41
CA ILE A 62 -7.11 5.10 -0.48
C ILE A 62 -6.82 6.58 -0.79
N LEU A 63 -7.45 7.08 -1.85
CA LEU A 63 -7.58 8.52 -2.07
C LEU A 63 -8.77 9.01 -1.24
N GLU A 64 -8.51 9.79 -0.21
CA GLU A 64 -9.53 10.40 0.64
C GLU A 64 -10.01 11.73 0.04
N ARG A 65 -11.33 11.97 0.11
CA ARG A 65 -11.93 13.31 0.00
C ARG A 65 -12.34 13.81 1.39
N ASP A 66 -11.68 14.87 1.87
CA ASP A 66 -11.95 15.43 3.19
C ASP A 66 -13.00 16.55 3.10
N LEU A 67 -14.26 16.21 3.40
CA LEU A 67 -15.37 17.17 3.36
C LEU A 67 -15.24 18.29 4.41
N ASN A 68 -14.56 18.04 5.53
CA ASN A 68 -14.42 19.01 6.61
C ASN A 68 -13.39 20.11 6.28
N HIS A 69 -12.45 19.80 5.39
CA HIS A 69 -11.39 20.72 4.95
C HIS A 69 -11.56 21.10 3.48
N GLY A 70 -12.76 21.50 3.08
CA GLY A 70 -13.03 22.06 1.76
C GLY A 70 -12.86 21.06 0.61
N GLU A 71 -13.22 19.80 0.83
CA GLU A 71 -13.09 18.69 -0.13
C GLU A 71 -11.66 18.43 -0.61
N THR A 72 -10.67 18.74 0.23
CA THR A 72 -9.27 18.51 -0.11
C THR A 72 -9.00 17.02 -0.26
N LEU A 73 -8.23 16.68 -1.30
CA LEU A 73 -7.88 15.29 -1.60
C LEU A 73 -6.57 14.90 -0.91
N TRP A 74 -6.58 13.76 -0.23
CA TRP A 74 -5.41 13.23 0.45
C TRP A 74 -5.12 11.79 0.08
N ASN A 75 -3.86 11.47 -0.15
CA ASN A 75 -3.42 10.09 -0.13
C ASN A 75 -3.34 9.64 1.34
N LYS A 76 -4.28 8.79 1.74
CA LYS A 76 -4.47 8.40 3.13
C LYS A 76 -4.58 6.88 3.25
N THR A 77 -3.92 6.36 4.27
CA THR A 77 -4.05 4.97 4.69
C THR A 77 -5.02 4.90 5.85
N VAL A 78 -6.07 4.08 5.70
CA VAL A 78 -7.03 3.74 6.75
C VAL A 78 -6.62 2.42 7.37
N ILE A 79 -6.61 2.34 8.69
CA ILE A 79 -6.29 1.11 9.42
C ILE A 79 -7.58 0.62 10.09
N ILE A 80 -8.01 -0.58 9.70
CA ILE A 80 -9.21 -1.24 10.19
C ILE A 80 -8.76 -2.35 11.15
N GLY A 81 -9.21 -2.28 12.40
CA GLY A 81 -8.94 -3.28 13.42
C GLY A 81 -9.67 -4.60 13.14
N ASN A 82 -9.23 -5.65 13.82
CA ASN A 82 -9.78 -7.01 13.71
C ASN A 82 -11.27 -7.14 14.09
N HIS A 83 -11.81 -6.24 14.91
CA HIS A 83 -13.25 -6.20 15.18
C HIS A 83 -14.03 -5.27 14.22
N GLY A 84 -13.38 -4.80 13.16
CA GLY A 84 -13.97 -3.95 12.12
C GLY A 84 -14.09 -2.47 12.46
N TYR A 85 -13.62 -1.99 13.61
CA TYR A 85 -13.58 -0.55 13.90
C TYR A 85 -12.33 0.08 13.25
N ILE A 86 -12.43 1.35 12.86
CA ILE A 86 -11.28 2.10 12.34
C ILE A 86 -10.38 2.47 13.53
N ILE A 87 -9.13 2.01 13.50
CA ILE A 87 -8.16 2.23 14.59
C ILE A 87 -7.22 3.40 14.33
N GLY A 88 -7.11 3.82 13.07
CA GLY A 88 -6.22 4.91 12.73
C GLY A 88 -6.31 5.34 11.28
N LYS A 89 -5.73 6.51 11.02
CA LYS A 89 -5.54 7.06 9.69
C LYS A 89 -4.18 7.71 9.60
N HIS A 90 -3.48 7.50 8.49
CA HIS A 90 -2.18 8.10 8.23
C HIS A 90 -2.15 8.75 6.86
N ARG A 91 -1.68 9.99 6.77
CA ARG A 91 -1.54 10.70 5.49
C ARG A 91 -0.12 10.56 4.98
N LYS A 92 0.01 10.15 3.71
CA LYS A 92 1.30 10.02 3.04
C LYS A 92 2.01 11.37 2.97
N ARG A 93 3.24 11.43 3.49
CA ARG A 93 4.10 12.63 3.45
C ARG A 93 5.10 12.62 2.29
N LEU A 94 5.63 11.45 1.93
CA LEU A 94 6.63 11.29 0.87
C LEU A 94 6.22 10.19 -0.12
N PHE A 95 6.54 10.37 -1.41
CA PHE A 95 6.22 9.42 -2.48
C PHE A 95 7.43 8.57 -2.85
N SER A 96 7.14 7.33 -3.23
CA SER A 96 8.07 6.28 -3.71
C SER A 96 9.06 5.74 -2.68
N THR A 97 9.07 4.41 -2.53
CA THR A 97 10.09 3.70 -1.77
C THR A 97 10.64 2.60 -2.68
N HIS A 98 11.88 2.74 -3.11
CA HIS A 98 12.57 1.68 -3.84
C HIS A 98 13.04 0.57 -2.88
N GLN A 99 13.30 -0.63 -3.40
CA GLN A 99 13.72 -1.79 -2.58
C GLN A 99 14.91 -1.47 -1.66
N LEU A 100 15.90 -0.73 -2.16
CA LEU A 100 17.05 -0.31 -1.35
C LEU A 100 16.64 0.58 -0.17
N GLN A 101 15.70 1.50 -0.38
CA GLN A 101 15.22 2.40 0.66
C GLN A 101 14.43 1.64 1.73
N ALA A 102 13.59 0.68 1.34
CA ALA A 102 12.82 -0.14 2.26
C ALA A 102 13.73 -1.01 3.15
N ARG A 103 14.75 -1.64 2.54
CA ARG A 103 15.73 -2.44 3.28
C ARG A 103 16.57 -1.60 4.22
N ASN A 104 17.04 -0.44 3.76
CA ASN A 104 17.79 0.48 4.61
C ASN A 104 16.93 0.98 5.79
N ALA A 105 15.65 1.29 5.55
CA ALA A 105 14.74 1.68 6.62
C ALA A 105 14.57 0.56 7.65
N ALA A 106 14.43 -0.70 7.22
CA ALA A 106 14.29 -1.84 8.12
C ALA A 106 15.49 -2.00 9.08
N ILE A 107 16.69 -1.93 8.52
CA ILE A 107 17.95 -2.05 9.26
C ILE A 107 18.15 -0.84 10.18
N ALA A 108 18.05 0.38 9.63
CA ALA A 108 18.37 1.60 10.37
C ALA A 108 17.44 1.85 11.57
N ASN A 109 16.19 1.36 11.51
CA ASN A 109 15.19 1.60 12.56
C ASN A 109 14.87 0.34 13.40
N CYS A 110 15.50 -0.80 13.08
CA CYS A 110 15.23 -2.10 13.71
C CYS A 110 13.73 -2.46 13.74
N TYR A 111 13.08 -2.40 12.58
CA TYR A 111 11.70 -2.88 12.40
C TYR A 111 11.53 -3.70 11.10
N PHE A 112 10.36 -4.31 10.92
CA PHE A 112 9.98 -4.93 9.65
C PHE A 112 9.40 -3.89 8.69
N VAL A 113 9.69 -4.03 7.40
CA VAL A 113 9.14 -3.18 6.33
C VAL A 113 8.51 -4.04 5.26
N GLY A 114 7.22 -3.81 4.99
CA GLY A 114 6.51 -4.37 3.84
C GLY A 114 6.45 -3.37 2.69
N SER A 115 7.04 -3.75 1.55
CA SER A 115 6.96 -2.95 0.33
C SER A 115 5.96 -3.57 -0.62
N ILE A 116 4.95 -2.80 -1.04
CA ILE A 116 3.91 -3.27 -1.94
C ILE A 116 3.82 -2.32 -3.13
N ASN A 117 3.98 -2.86 -4.32
CA ASN A 117 3.84 -2.14 -5.58
C ASN A 117 2.80 -2.82 -6.46
N ARG A 118 2.17 -2.02 -7.30
CA ARG A 118 1.25 -2.46 -8.35
C ARG A 118 1.99 -3.25 -9.43
N VAL A 119 1.24 -4.04 -10.20
CA VAL A 119 1.71 -4.77 -11.39
C VAL A 119 0.86 -4.39 -12.61
N GLY A 120 1.40 -4.61 -13.81
CA GLY A 120 0.68 -4.44 -15.07
C GLY A 120 0.91 -3.09 -15.74
N ILE A 121 0.13 -2.82 -16.78
CA ILE A 121 0.16 -1.56 -17.56
C ILE A 121 -1.25 -0.97 -17.50
N GLU A 122 -1.32 0.34 -17.28
CA GLU A 122 -2.56 1.09 -17.40
C GLU A 122 -2.48 2.03 -18.61
N VAL A 123 -3.51 2.00 -19.45
CA VAL A 123 -3.65 2.83 -20.64
C VAL A 123 -4.84 3.77 -20.44
N PHE A 124 -4.64 5.05 -20.75
CA PHE A 124 -5.65 6.09 -20.53
C PHE A 124 -6.28 6.58 -21.83
N PRO A 125 -7.51 7.16 -21.77
CA PRO A 125 -8.22 7.61 -22.96
C PRO A 125 -7.59 8.81 -23.67
N HIS A 126 -6.87 9.66 -22.92
CA HIS A 126 -6.24 10.87 -23.43
C HIS A 126 -4.73 10.78 -23.29
N THR A 127 -4.02 11.42 -24.22
CA THR A 127 -2.57 11.49 -24.20
C THR A 127 -2.10 12.40 -23.08
N PHE A 128 -0.98 12.04 -22.45
CA PHE A 128 -0.31 12.88 -21.46
C PHE A 128 1.20 12.87 -21.69
N THR A 129 1.90 13.76 -20.98
CA THR A 129 3.36 13.85 -21.02
C THR A 129 3.94 13.48 -19.67
N SER A 130 5.06 12.75 -19.68
CA SER A 130 5.77 12.34 -18.46
C SER A 130 6.85 13.33 -18.03
N GLY A 131 6.89 14.54 -18.61
CA GLY A 131 7.86 15.58 -18.25
C GLY A 131 9.33 15.29 -18.61
N ASN A 132 9.58 14.24 -19.41
CA ASN A 132 10.90 13.76 -19.79
C ASN A 132 11.32 14.18 -21.22
N GLY A 133 10.58 15.13 -21.82
CA GLY A 133 10.81 15.61 -23.19
C GLY A 133 10.44 14.62 -24.30
N LYS A 134 9.89 13.44 -23.98
CA LYS A 134 9.41 12.48 -24.98
C LYS A 134 8.00 12.84 -25.48
N PRO A 135 7.57 12.28 -26.64
CA PRO A 135 6.23 12.48 -27.17
C PRO A 135 5.12 12.10 -26.18
N GLN A 136 3.95 12.69 -26.39
CA GLN A 136 2.76 12.31 -25.61
C GLN A 136 2.39 10.85 -25.90
N HIS A 137 1.89 10.17 -24.88
CA HIS A 137 1.57 8.75 -24.92
C HIS A 137 0.31 8.48 -24.10
N TYR A 138 -0.24 7.28 -24.28
CA TYR A 138 -1.46 6.83 -23.59
C TYR A 138 -1.15 5.89 -22.42
N ASP A 139 0.02 5.24 -22.40
CA ASP A 139 0.43 4.26 -21.40
C ASP A 139 1.28 4.89 -20.28
N PHE A 140 0.97 4.59 -19.02
CA PHE A 140 1.81 5.05 -17.90
C PHE A 140 3.17 4.33 -17.82
N GLY A 141 3.31 3.23 -18.56
CA GLY A 141 4.40 2.28 -18.44
C GLY A 141 4.07 1.13 -17.50
N ASN A 142 5.04 0.24 -17.34
CA ASN A 142 4.91 -0.95 -16.50
C ASN A 142 5.05 -0.60 -15.02
N PHE A 143 4.06 -0.98 -14.21
CA PHE A 143 4.30 -1.13 -12.78
C PHE A 143 5.15 -2.38 -12.53
N TYR A 144 6.18 -2.25 -11.71
CA TYR A 144 7.24 -3.25 -11.59
C TYR A 144 6.99 -4.31 -10.50
N GLY A 145 5.85 -4.28 -9.81
CA GLY A 145 5.57 -5.19 -8.69
C GLY A 145 6.76 -5.28 -7.73
N SER A 146 7.30 -6.49 -7.58
CA SER A 146 8.46 -6.75 -6.72
C SER A 146 8.20 -6.48 -5.23
N SER A 147 6.96 -6.73 -4.82
CA SER A 147 6.56 -6.64 -3.42
C SER A 147 7.34 -7.66 -2.60
N HIS A 148 7.85 -7.24 -1.44
CA HIS A 148 8.72 -8.06 -0.57
C HIS A 148 8.66 -7.54 0.87
N PHE A 149 9.14 -8.36 1.80
CA PHE A 149 9.39 -7.96 3.18
C PHE A 149 10.89 -7.82 3.44
N SER A 150 11.27 -6.76 4.17
CA SER A 150 12.61 -6.56 4.73
C SER A 150 12.54 -6.67 6.25
N ALA A 151 13.42 -7.47 6.82
CA ALA A 151 13.55 -7.68 8.26
C ALA A 151 14.66 -6.80 8.86
N PRO A 152 14.63 -6.55 10.18
CA PRO A 152 15.61 -5.69 10.83
C PRO A 152 17.03 -6.26 10.86
N ASP A 153 17.20 -7.58 10.72
CA ASP A 153 18.50 -8.27 10.63
C ASP A 153 19.14 -8.23 9.23
N ALA A 154 18.60 -7.38 8.35
CA ALA A 154 18.94 -7.26 6.93
C ALA A 154 18.49 -8.43 6.04
N SER A 155 17.82 -9.45 6.57
CA SER A 155 17.21 -10.50 5.75
C SER A 155 15.99 -9.98 4.97
N CYS A 156 15.67 -10.60 3.83
CA CYS A 156 14.56 -10.20 2.97
C CYS A 156 13.92 -11.43 2.33
N THR A 157 12.62 -11.36 2.09
CA THR A 157 11.93 -12.38 1.28
C THR A 157 12.28 -12.23 -0.20
N PRO A 158 12.15 -13.29 -1.01
CA PRO A 158 12.09 -13.14 -2.46
C PRO A 158 10.97 -12.17 -2.86
N SER A 159 11.20 -11.41 -3.93
CA SER A 159 10.21 -10.49 -4.47
C SER A 159 9.11 -11.23 -5.24
N LEU A 160 7.87 -10.75 -5.14
CA LEU A 160 6.78 -11.19 -6.01
C LEU A 160 7.04 -10.81 -7.48
N SER A 161 6.25 -11.41 -8.38
CA SER A 161 6.34 -11.17 -9.82
C SER A 161 6.25 -9.68 -10.20
N HIS A 162 6.93 -9.32 -11.28
CA HIS A 162 6.84 -8.00 -11.90
C HIS A 162 5.55 -7.78 -12.70
N HIS A 163 4.89 -8.86 -13.14
CA HIS A 163 3.83 -8.77 -14.15
C HIS A 163 2.54 -9.51 -13.77
N LYS A 164 2.57 -10.30 -12.68
CA LYS A 164 1.42 -11.09 -12.25
C LYS A 164 0.97 -10.63 -10.87
N ASP A 165 -0.34 -10.59 -10.69
CA ASP A 165 -0.94 -10.44 -9.37
C ASP A 165 -0.43 -11.56 -8.45
N GLY A 166 -0.22 -11.21 -7.19
CA GLY A 166 0.35 -12.14 -6.24
C GLY A 166 0.02 -11.79 -4.80
N LEU A 167 0.13 -12.79 -3.95
CA LEU A 167 -0.02 -12.69 -2.51
C LEU A 167 1.28 -13.17 -1.87
N LEU A 168 1.83 -12.37 -0.95
CA LEU A 168 3.01 -12.70 -0.15
C LEU A 168 2.59 -12.80 1.31
N ILE A 169 2.73 -13.99 1.89
CA ILE A 169 2.51 -14.26 3.31
C ILE A 169 3.88 -14.57 3.92
N SER A 170 4.18 -13.95 5.06
CA SER A 170 5.41 -14.19 5.81
C SER A 170 5.11 -14.14 7.30
N ASP A 171 5.59 -15.13 8.03
CA ASP A 171 5.62 -15.09 9.49
C ASP A 171 6.72 -14.14 9.95
N MET A 172 6.45 -13.38 11.00
CA MET A 172 7.38 -12.39 11.55
C MET A 172 7.41 -12.49 13.07
N ASP A 173 8.57 -12.82 13.64
CA ASP A 173 8.78 -12.70 15.08
C ASP A 173 9.13 -11.25 15.43
N LEU A 174 8.16 -10.53 15.99
CA LEU A 174 8.33 -9.14 16.40
C LEU A 174 9.35 -8.95 17.53
N ASN A 175 9.72 -10.02 18.27
CA ASN A 175 10.77 -9.94 19.28
C ASN A 175 12.15 -9.65 18.67
N LEU A 176 12.37 -9.98 17.39
CA LEU A 176 13.61 -9.72 16.68
C LEU A 176 13.97 -8.23 16.68
N CYS A 177 12.97 -7.35 16.58
CA CYS A 177 13.16 -5.90 16.65
C CYS A 177 13.85 -5.47 17.95
N ARG A 178 13.42 -6.01 19.10
CA ARG A 178 14.02 -5.72 20.40
C ARG A 178 15.42 -6.31 20.52
N GLN A 179 15.58 -7.59 20.14
CA GLN A 179 16.88 -8.27 20.21
C GLN A 179 17.98 -7.52 19.46
N LEU A 180 17.65 -6.95 18.29
CA LEU A 180 18.62 -6.20 17.50
C LEU A 180 18.90 -4.80 18.04
N LYS A 181 17.88 -4.12 18.58
CA LYS A 181 18.10 -2.86 19.30
C LYS A 181 19.05 -3.04 20.47
N ASP A 182 18.81 -4.07 21.29
CA ASP A 182 19.66 -4.40 22.43
C ASP A 182 21.10 -4.74 21.98
N LYS A 183 21.24 -5.48 20.87
CA LYS A 183 22.55 -5.86 20.31
C LYS A 183 23.32 -4.68 19.70
N TRP A 184 22.63 -3.76 19.03
CA TRP A 184 23.25 -2.62 18.33
C TRP A 184 23.33 -1.35 19.20
N GLY A 185 22.74 -1.36 20.39
CA GLY A 185 22.76 -0.23 21.33
C GLY A 185 21.89 0.95 20.87
N LEU A 186 20.72 0.64 20.27
CA LEU A 186 19.75 1.61 19.76
C LEU A 186 18.54 1.78 20.69
#